data_AF-A0A8C4TLR1-F1
#
_entry.id   AF-A0A8C4TLR1-F1
#
_cell.length_a   1.000
_cell.length_b   1.000
_cell.length_c   1.000
_cell.angle_alpha   90.00
_cell.angle_beta   90.00
_cell.angle_gamma   90.00
#
_symmetry.space_group_name_H-M   'P 1'
#
loop_
_entity.id
_entity.type
_entity.pdbx_description
1 polymer ?
#
loop_
_entity_poly.entity_id
_entity_poly.type
_entity_poly.pdbx_seq_one_letter_code
_entity_poly.pdbx_strand_id
1 'polypeptide(L)'
;MRQSQELKELQTMSNDAQLAKEAAKTELQHQEEMLFRERREREQILAEYKRLAEERRAHAERVERRVQRAAMQGDDGGADTQRDNLGEVEEEKTITTFEEAFQRIKEATGVTDTQEVVQRFISQGDTQKHLELIKSENEKTLVRLKEERERLQAEFQEMKYSGEAKLSRGQQMLEELAAHLQAEEKRRDDGKENVEKLTRILSNVRAGIEHLADKMQHVKIPRSHLPTVQLPPSSEEYVLDLLSISEQKLLQLMEELQGKDLAVVLKEMEEEEFHASIEGKLPASNMRIKLPEAQKQDLYDEDDESDDDETDVITRSTLKQQSQQIIDSRTKRKTRTKKKKGKQ
;
A
#
# COMPACT_ATOMS: atom_id res chain seq x y z
N MET A 1 -1.06 16.53 14.05
CA MET A 1 -1.61 15.40 13.27
C MET A 1 -0.74 15.03 12.08
N ARG A 2 -0.51 15.92 11.08
CA ARG A 2 0.38 15.62 9.93
C ARG A 2 1.77 15.11 10.30
N GLN A 3 2.47 15.81 11.19
CA GLN A 3 3.83 15.42 11.62
C GLN A 3 3.88 14.03 12.28
N SER A 4 2.83 13.61 13.00
CA SER A 4 2.78 12.27 13.60
C SER A 4 2.53 11.18 12.56
N GLN A 5 1.85 11.51 11.46
CA GLN A 5 1.57 10.59 10.37
C GLN A 5 2.82 10.43 9.49
N GLU A 6 3.50 11.53 9.17
CA GLU A 6 4.81 11.53 8.51
C GLU A 6 5.85 10.72 9.30
N LEU A 7 5.88 10.85 10.63
CA LEU A 7 6.81 10.10 11.48
C LEU A 7 6.52 8.58 11.46
N LYS A 8 5.24 8.19 11.41
CA LYS A 8 4.84 6.78 11.25
C LYS A 8 5.22 6.24 9.89
N GLU A 9 4.97 7.00 8.82
CA GLU A 9 5.35 6.61 7.45
C GLU A 9 6.87 6.48 7.30
N LEU A 10 7.64 7.37 7.94
CA LEU A 10 9.09 7.31 7.95
C LEU A 10 9.60 6.08 8.74
N GLN A 11 8.95 5.73 9.85
CA GLN A 11 9.26 4.51 10.61
C GLN A 11 8.97 3.25 9.83
N THR A 12 7.84 3.16 9.12
CA THR A 12 7.53 2.00 8.26
C THR A 12 8.55 1.88 7.15
N MET A 13 8.89 2.98 6.48
CA MET A 13 9.91 2.98 5.43
C MET A 13 11.30 2.58 5.95
N SER A 14 11.67 3.03 7.15
CA SER A 14 12.93 2.63 7.80
C SER A 14 12.95 1.14 8.12
N ASN A 15 11.85 0.58 8.61
CA ASN A 15 11.74 -0.84 8.90
C ASN A 15 11.83 -1.67 7.61
N ASP A 16 11.12 -1.26 6.56
CA ASP A 16 11.15 -1.94 5.25
C ASP A 16 12.56 -1.90 4.64
N ALA A 17 13.25 -0.76 4.72
CA ALA A 17 14.62 -0.62 4.27
C ALA A 17 15.59 -1.53 5.06
N GLN A 18 15.36 -1.68 6.36
CA GLN A 18 16.17 -2.56 7.21
C GLN A 18 15.94 -4.04 6.87
N LEU A 19 14.68 -4.45 6.67
CA LEU A 19 14.33 -5.79 6.21
C LEU A 19 14.93 -6.11 4.84
N ALA A 20 14.84 -5.17 3.88
CA ALA A 20 15.44 -5.32 2.56
C ALA A 20 16.96 -5.47 2.63
N LYS A 21 17.62 -4.70 3.50
CA LYS A 21 19.06 -4.81 3.74
C LYS A 21 19.45 -6.15 4.35
N GLU A 22 18.69 -6.64 5.33
CA GLU A 22 18.92 -7.94 5.96
C GLU A 22 18.74 -9.07 4.95
N ALA A 23 17.68 -9.04 4.13
CA ALA A 23 17.45 -10.01 3.07
C ALA A 23 18.56 -10.00 2.01
N ALA A 24 19.01 -8.83 1.58
CA ALA A 24 20.12 -8.72 0.63
C ALA A 24 21.44 -9.27 1.22
N LYS A 25 21.67 -9.06 2.52
CA LYS A 25 22.84 -9.59 3.21
C LYS A 25 22.80 -11.11 3.33
N THR A 26 21.64 -11.69 3.65
CA THR A 26 21.50 -13.16 3.71
C THR A 26 21.66 -13.81 2.34
N GLU A 27 21.13 -13.17 1.29
CA GLU A 27 21.29 -13.66 -0.09
C GLU A 27 22.76 -13.61 -0.52
N LEU A 28 23.47 -12.52 -0.22
CA LEU A 28 24.91 -12.41 -0.51
C LEU A 28 25.72 -13.51 0.20
N GLN A 29 25.46 -13.72 1.49
CA GLN A 29 26.14 -14.80 2.25
C GLN A 29 25.87 -16.17 1.65
N HIS A 30 24.62 -16.44 1.25
CA HIS A 30 24.27 -17.70 0.59
C HIS A 30 25.03 -17.89 -0.72
N GLN A 31 25.09 -16.85 -1.56
CA GLN A 31 25.82 -16.89 -2.83
C GLN A 31 27.34 -17.07 -2.62
N GLU A 32 27.92 -16.40 -1.63
CA GLU A 32 29.34 -16.56 -1.27
C GLU A 32 29.65 -17.99 -0.82
N GLU A 33 28.80 -18.58 0.02
CA GLU A 33 28.96 -19.98 0.46
C GLU A 33 28.84 -20.97 -0.70
N MET A 34 27.92 -20.72 -1.64
CA MET A 34 27.75 -21.55 -2.84
C MET A 34 28.98 -21.47 -3.74
N LEU A 35 29.50 -20.27 -4.01
CA LEU A 35 30.71 -20.07 -4.79
C LEU A 35 31.93 -20.72 -4.13
N PHE A 36 32.03 -20.63 -2.80
CA PHE A 36 33.12 -21.27 -2.05
C PHE A 36 33.04 -22.80 -2.16
N ARG A 37 31.83 -23.37 -2.04
CA ARG A 37 31.61 -24.81 -2.23
C ARG A 37 31.97 -25.27 -3.64
N GLU A 38 31.48 -24.58 -4.67
CA GLU A 38 31.76 -24.91 -6.07
C GLU A 38 33.26 -24.82 -6.37
N ARG A 39 33.94 -23.78 -5.87
CA ARG A 39 35.38 -23.64 -6.00
C ARG A 39 36.12 -24.80 -5.35
N ARG A 40 35.70 -25.21 -4.15
CA ARG A 40 36.31 -26.34 -3.43
C ARG A 40 36.12 -27.66 -4.18
N GLU A 41 34.93 -27.91 -4.70
CA GLU A 41 34.65 -29.09 -5.53
C GLU A 41 35.50 -29.08 -6.80
N ARG A 42 35.61 -27.94 -7.49
CA ARG A 42 36.46 -27.79 -8.67
C ARG A 42 37.94 -28.04 -8.35
N GLU A 43 38.43 -27.54 -7.22
CA GLU A 43 39.80 -27.80 -6.77
C GLU A 43 40.04 -29.28 -6.45
N GLN A 44 39.07 -29.96 -5.85
CA GLN A 44 39.12 -31.41 -5.62
C GLN A 44 39.18 -32.19 -6.93
N ILE A 45 38.28 -31.90 -7.87
CA ILE A 45 38.25 -32.54 -9.19
C ILE A 45 39.57 -32.32 -9.93
N LEU A 46 40.10 -31.09 -9.93
CA LEU A 46 41.39 -30.79 -10.54
C LEU A 46 42.54 -31.56 -9.88
N ALA A 47 42.52 -31.72 -8.57
CA ALA A 47 43.52 -32.52 -7.85
C ALA A 47 43.45 -34.01 -8.23
N GLU A 48 42.25 -34.57 -8.35
CA GLU A 48 42.07 -35.96 -8.81
C GLU A 48 42.57 -36.17 -10.24
N TYR A 49 42.24 -35.26 -11.17
CA TYR A 49 42.74 -35.34 -12.54
C TYR A 49 44.27 -35.22 -12.63
N LYS A 50 44.88 -34.34 -11.82
CA LYS A 50 46.34 -34.25 -11.73
C LYS A 50 46.95 -35.55 -11.23
N ARG A 51 46.38 -36.16 -10.17
CA ARG A 51 46.85 -37.44 -9.64
C ARG A 51 46.77 -38.54 -10.70
N LEU A 52 45.65 -38.65 -11.41
CA LEU A 52 45.48 -39.66 -12.46
C LEU A 52 46.46 -39.46 -13.63
N ALA A 53 46.74 -38.20 -14.00
CA ALA A 53 47.73 -37.88 -15.02
C ALA A 53 49.16 -38.26 -14.58
N GLU A 54 49.52 -38.00 -13.32
CA GLU A 54 50.80 -38.41 -12.74
C GLU A 54 50.94 -39.93 -12.68
N GLU A 55 49.90 -40.66 -12.27
CA GLU A 55 49.88 -42.13 -12.25
C GLU A 55 50.08 -42.72 -13.65
N ARG A 56 49.39 -42.18 -14.67
CA ARG A 56 49.56 -42.60 -16.07
C ARG A 56 50.97 -42.31 -16.59
N ARG A 57 51.54 -41.15 -16.27
CA ARG A 57 52.91 -40.78 -16.63
C ARG A 57 53.92 -41.73 -15.99
N ALA A 58 53.77 -42.03 -14.70
CA ALA A 58 54.63 -42.96 -13.98
C ALA A 58 54.49 -44.41 -14.50
N HIS A 59 53.30 -44.81 -14.93
CA HIS A 59 53.10 -46.10 -15.59
C HIS A 59 53.81 -46.15 -16.96
N ALA A 60 53.64 -45.13 -17.79
CA ALA A 60 54.30 -45.03 -19.10
C ALA A 60 55.83 -45.08 -18.96
N GLU A 61 56.41 -44.34 -18.01
CA GLU A 61 57.85 -44.35 -17.74
C GLU A 61 58.35 -45.74 -17.28
N ARG A 62 57.56 -46.46 -16.47
CA ARG A 62 57.89 -47.84 -16.07
C ARG A 62 57.86 -48.82 -17.23
N VAL A 63 56.89 -48.68 -18.13
CA VAL A 63 56.79 -49.52 -19.34
C VAL A 63 57.96 -49.22 -20.28
N GLU A 64 58.29 -47.96 -20.52
CA GLU A 64 59.43 -47.53 -21.34
C GLU A 64 60.76 -48.10 -20.80
N ARG A 65 60.99 -48.03 -19.48
CA ARG A 65 62.17 -48.64 -18.84
C ARG A 65 62.22 -50.16 -18.97
N ARG A 66 61.07 -50.85 -19.01
CA ARG A 66 61.01 -52.31 -19.23
C ARG A 66 61.29 -52.67 -20.68
N VAL A 67 60.75 -51.91 -21.63
CA VAL A 67 61.01 -52.10 -23.07
C VAL A 67 62.48 -51.83 -23.40
N GLN A 68 63.08 -50.79 -22.82
CA GLN A 68 64.52 -50.53 -22.96
C GLN A 68 65.41 -51.65 -22.39
N ARG A 69 64.99 -52.33 -21.31
CA ARG A 69 65.71 -53.51 -20.79
C ARG A 69 65.51 -54.76 -21.65
N ALA A 70 64.32 -54.99 -22.18
CA ALA A 70 64.03 -56.12 -23.05
C ALA A 70 64.76 -56.02 -24.40
N ALA A 71 64.94 -54.80 -24.93
CA ALA A 71 65.73 -54.56 -26.15
C ALA A 71 67.24 -54.78 -25.99
N MET A 72 67.76 -54.94 -24.76
CA MET A 72 69.17 -55.15 -24.44
C MET A 72 69.54 -56.63 -24.21
N GLN A 73 68.57 -57.55 -24.20
CA GLN A 73 68.81 -59.00 -24.12
C GLN A 73 68.22 -59.66 -25.35
N GLY A 74 69.07 -59.82 -26.37
CA GLY A 74 68.79 -60.65 -27.53
C GLY A 74 69.14 -62.12 -27.24
N ASP A 75 68.23 -62.98 -27.70
CA ASP A 75 68.42 -64.31 -28.33
C ASP A 75 69.23 -65.40 -27.59
N ASP A 76 68.63 -66.58 -27.43
CA ASP A 76 69.30 -67.84 -27.77
C ASP A 76 68.29 -68.98 -28.01
N GLY A 77 68.60 -69.77 -29.04
CA GLY A 77 67.81 -70.82 -29.65
C GLY A 77 67.80 -72.17 -28.92
N GLY A 78 67.12 -73.10 -29.57
CA GLY A 78 66.65 -74.37 -29.00
C GLY A 78 67.65 -75.52 -28.95
N ALA A 79 67.12 -76.70 -28.64
CA ALA A 79 67.76 -77.98 -28.90
C ALA A 79 66.74 -79.13 -28.87
N ASP A 80 67.14 -80.15 -29.60
CA ASP A 80 66.49 -81.31 -30.18
C ASP A 80 66.40 -82.54 -29.23
N THR A 81 65.91 -83.66 -29.77
CA THR A 81 66.27 -85.08 -29.51
C THR A 81 65.20 -86.03 -28.90
N GLN A 82 64.41 -86.64 -29.79
CA GLN A 82 64.27 -88.09 -30.12
C GLN A 82 64.28 -89.21 -29.04
N ARG A 83 63.27 -90.13 -29.13
CA ARG A 83 63.22 -91.63 -28.94
C ARG A 83 61.84 -92.05 -28.39
N ASP A 84 61.21 -93.20 -28.64
CA ASP A 84 61.52 -94.49 -29.27
C ASP A 84 60.17 -95.18 -29.63
N ASN A 85 60.18 -96.05 -30.64
CA ASN A 85 59.02 -96.75 -31.20
C ASN A 85 58.75 -98.12 -30.56
N LEU A 86 57.46 -98.50 -30.42
CA LEU A 86 56.90 -99.80 -30.82
C LEU A 86 55.36 -99.85 -30.61
N GLY A 87 54.61 -99.03 -31.37
CA GLY A 87 53.13 -99.01 -31.46
C GLY A 87 52.60 -98.62 -32.86
N GLU A 88 53.49 -98.61 -33.86
CA GLU A 88 53.55 -97.56 -34.88
C GLU A 88 52.48 -97.54 -35.99
N VAL A 89 51.81 -98.62 -36.37
CA VAL A 89 51.10 -98.59 -37.68
C VAL A 89 49.74 -97.88 -37.65
N GLU A 90 49.02 -97.89 -36.53
CA GLU A 90 47.79 -97.10 -36.34
C GLU A 90 48.13 -95.67 -35.91
N GLU A 91 49.12 -95.53 -35.03
CA GLU A 91 49.60 -94.23 -34.56
C GLU A 91 50.20 -93.40 -35.71
N GLU A 92 51.00 -93.98 -36.60
CA GLU A 92 51.60 -93.30 -37.75
C GLU A 92 50.55 -92.83 -38.78
N LYS A 93 49.46 -93.59 -38.96
CA LYS A 93 48.31 -93.13 -39.78
C LYS A 93 47.55 -91.98 -39.13
N THR A 94 47.41 -92.01 -37.80
CA THR A 94 46.81 -90.88 -37.06
C THR A 94 47.72 -89.66 -37.06
N ILE A 95 49.03 -89.85 -36.94
CA ILE A 95 50.05 -88.79 -36.97
C ILE A 95 50.07 -88.14 -38.35
N THR A 96 50.13 -88.91 -39.43
CA THR A 96 50.07 -88.38 -40.81
C THR A 96 48.78 -87.62 -41.10
N THR A 97 47.62 -88.10 -40.62
CA THR A 97 46.36 -87.34 -40.76
C THR A 97 46.34 -86.06 -39.92
N PHE A 98 46.91 -86.04 -38.72
CA PHE A 98 47.07 -84.82 -37.93
C PHE A 98 48.06 -83.84 -38.58
N GLU A 99 49.17 -84.32 -39.15
CA GLU A 99 50.15 -83.51 -39.87
C GLU A 99 49.55 -82.85 -41.11
N GLU A 100 48.77 -83.60 -41.91
CA GLU A 100 48.03 -83.03 -43.04
C GLU A 100 47.02 -81.95 -42.58
N ALA A 101 46.33 -82.18 -41.47
CA ALA A 101 45.40 -81.20 -40.90
C ALA A 101 46.14 -79.93 -40.42
N PHE A 102 47.26 -80.06 -39.73
CA PHE A 102 48.08 -78.93 -39.29
C PHE A 102 48.68 -78.17 -40.47
N GLN A 103 49.09 -78.86 -41.53
CA GLN A 103 49.59 -78.22 -42.75
C GLN A 103 48.49 -77.40 -43.44
N ARG A 104 47.26 -77.94 -43.55
CA ARG A 104 46.11 -77.17 -44.07
C ARG A 104 45.78 -75.97 -43.20
N ILE A 105 45.83 -76.11 -41.88
CA ILE A 105 45.59 -74.99 -40.95
C ILE A 105 46.69 -73.93 -41.12
N LYS A 106 47.95 -74.35 -41.22
CA LYS A 106 49.10 -73.48 -41.44
C LYS A 106 48.98 -72.68 -42.73
N GLU A 107 48.61 -73.34 -43.82
CA GLU A 107 48.37 -72.70 -45.13
C GLU A 107 47.17 -71.74 -45.09
N ALA A 108 46.06 -72.13 -44.47
CA ALA A 108 44.87 -71.30 -44.35
C ALA A 108 45.07 -70.08 -43.43
N THR A 109 45.87 -70.23 -42.38
CA THR A 109 46.21 -69.13 -41.44
C THR A 109 47.42 -68.30 -41.89
N GLY A 110 48.17 -68.77 -42.89
CA GLY A 110 49.33 -68.10 -43.46
C GLY A 110 50.52 -68.00 -42.52
N VAL A 111 50.63 -68.90 -41.54
CA VAL A 111 51.73 -68.93 -40.56
C VAL A 111 52.79 -69.95 -40.96
N THR A 112 54.01 -69.85 -40.45
CA THR A 112 55.10 -70.76 -40.81
C THR A 112 55.28 -71.91 -39.82
N ASP A 113 54.87 -71.71 -38.56
CA ASP A 113 55.05 -72.67 -37.48
C ASP A 113 53.72 -73.05 -36.80
N THR A 114 53.63 -74.28 -36.31
CA THR A 114 52.43 -74.79 -35.62
C THR A 114 52.23 -74.11 -34.27
N GLN A 115 53.29 -73.66 -33.59
CA GLN A 115 53.15 -72.88 -32.37
C GLN A 115 52.53 -71.49 -32.65
N GLU A 116 52.84 -70.88 -33.79
CA GLU A 116 52.25 -69.61 -34.20
C GLU A 116 50.72 -69.75 -34.42
N VAL A 117 50.27 -70.88 -35.00
CA VAL A 117 48.83 -71.22 -35.10
C VAL A 117 48.17 -71.20 -33.72
N VAL A 118 48.78 -71.89 -32.75
CA VAL A 118 48.24 -72.01 -31.39
C VAL A 118 48.19 -70.64 -30.72
N GLN A 119 49.25 -69.84 -30.84
CA GLN A 119 49.30 -68.50 -30.25
C GLN A 119 48.25 -67.56 -30.87
N ARG A 120 48.06 -67.59 -32.20
CA ARG A 120 47.00 -66.83 -32.89
C ARG A 120 45.63 -67.23 -32.38
N PHE A 121 45.36 -68.54 -32.27
CA PHE A 121 44.07 -69.04 -31.78
C PHE A 121 43.78 -68.60 -30.34
N ILE A 122 44.77 -68.68 -29.45
CA ILE A 122 44.65 -68.18 -28.07
C ILE A 122 44.36 -66.67 -28.07
N SER A 123 45.15 -65.88 -28.81
CA SER A 123 44.97 -64.42 -28.88
C SER A 123 43.61 -64.01 -29.49
N GLN A 124 43.11 -64.76 -30.46
CA GLN A 124 41.81 -64.54 -31.07
C GLN A 124 40.69 -64.88 -30.09
N GLY A 125 40.82 -65.97 -29.32
CA GLY A 125 39.90 -66.33 -28.25
C GLY A 125 39.83 -65.26 -27.16
N ASP A 126 40.97 -64.71 -26.75
CA ASP A 126 41.03 -63.62 -25.77
C ASP A 126 40.40 -62.33 -26.33
N THR A 127 40.67 -62.02 -27.60
CA THR A 127 40.03 -60.88 -28.30
C THR A 127 38.52 -61.05 -28.40
N GLN A 128 38.03 -62.25 -28.72
CA GLN A 128 36.61 -62.56 -28.78
C GLN A 128 35.95 -62.37 -27.41
N LYS A 129 36.51 -62.94 -26.34
CA LYS A 129 36.00 -62.76 -24.98
C LYS A 129 35.95 -61.28 -24.58
N HIS A 130 36.97 -60.52 -24.95
CA HIS A 130 37.01 -59.08 -24.69
C HIS A 130 35.91 -58.32 -25.44
N LEU A 131 35.69 -58.63 -26.72
CA LEU A 131 34.61 -58.04 -27.52
C LEU A 131 33.22 -58.41 -26.98
N GLU A 132 33.03 -59.65 -26.54
CA GLU A 132 31.78 -60.09 -25.91
C GLU A 132 31.51 -59.35 -24.59
N LEU A 133 32.55 -59.12 -23.78
CA LEU A 133 32.45 -58.32 -22.58
C LEU A 133 32.03 -56.88 -22.90
N ILE A 134 32.74 -56.21 -23.81
CA ILE A 134 32.42 -54.83 -24.22
C ILE A 134 31.00 -54.74 -24.79
N LYS A 135 30.59 -55.73 -25.60
CA LYS A 135 29.22 -55.80 -26.14
C LYS A 135 28.20 -55.86 -25.01
N SER A 136 28.40 -56.75 -24.03
CA SER A 136 27.50 -56.88 -22.88
C SER A 136 27.43 -55.60 -22.04
N GLU A 137 28.57 -54.94 -21.81
CA GLU A 137 28.63 -53.67 -21.08
C GLU A 137 27.92 -52.54 -21.84
N ASN A 138 28.10 -52.45 -23.16
CA ASN A 138 27.42 -51.47 -24.00
C ASN A 138 25.91 -51.71 -24.04
N GLU A 139 25.46 -52.97 -24.13
CA GLU A 139 24.05 -53.32 -24.07
C GLU A 139 23.41 -52.91 -22.74
N LYS A 140 24.08 -53.19 -21.61
CA LYS A 140 23.63 -52.73 -20.28
C LYS A 140 23.55 -51.21 -20.20
N THR A 141 24.57 -50.52 -20.70
CA THR A 141 24.61 -49.05 -20.71
C THR A 141 23.50 -48.47 -21.57
N LEU A 142 23.22 -49.06 -22.73
CA LEU A 142 22.16 -48.63 -23.64
C LEU A 142 20.78 -48.80 -23.02
N VAL A 143 20.52 -49.90 -22.32
CA VAL A 143 19.26 -50.10 -21.58
C VAL A 143 19.10 -49.03 -20.50
N ARG A 144 20.13 -48.83 -19.65
CA ARG A 144 20.10 -47.80 -18.61
C ARG A 144 19.83 -46.40 -19.16
N LEU A 145 20.48 -46.02 -20.26
CA LEU A 145 20.28 -44.72 -20.90
C LEU A 145 18.88 -44.57 -21.51
N LYS A 146 18.28 -45.65 -22.02
CA LYS A 146 16.89 -45.62 -22.52
C LYS A 146 15.90 -45.41 -21.38
N GLU A 147 16.07 -46.13 -20.26
CA GLU A 147 15.24 -45.97 -19.07
C GLU A 147 15.36 -44.55 -18.49
N GLU A 148 16.58 -44.02 -18.41
CA GLU A 148 16.81 -42.65 -17.94
C GLU A 148 16.20 -41.60 -18.88
N ARG A 149 16.29 -41.80 -20.20
CA ARG A 149 15.62 -40.93 -21.18
C ARG A 149 14.11 -40.97 -20.98
N GLU A 150 13.51 -42.15 -20.80
CA GLU A 150 12.06 -42.27 -20.56
C GLU A 150 11.64 -41.59 -19.26
N ARG A 151 12.39 -41.78 -18.18
CA ARG A 151 12.17 -41.10 -16.90
C ARG A 151 12.20 -39.58 -17.07
N LEU A 152 13.28 -39.04 -17.66
CA LEU A 152 13.43 -37.61 -17.88
C LEU A 152 12.35 -37.05 -18.81
N GLN A 153 11.92 -37.82 -19.81
CA GLN A 153 10.85 -37.41 -20.72
C GLN A 153 9.49 -37.35 -20.01
N ALA A 154 9.21 -38.30 -19.10
CA ALA A 154 8.01 -38.27 -18.28
C ALA A 154 8.01 -37.07 -17.31
N GLU A 155 9.13 -36.83 -16.60
CA GLU A 155 9.29 -35.67 -15.73
C GLU A 155 9.13 -34.34 -16.49
N PHE A 156 9.69 -34.25 -17.70
CA PHE A 156 9.52 -33.08 -18.55
C PHE A 156 8.06 -32.85 -18.96
N GLN A 157 7.34 -33.91 -19.34
CA GLN A 157 5.92 -33.80 -19.68
C GLN A 157 5.10 -33.39 -18.45
N GLU A 158 5.37 -33.97 -17.28
CA GLU A 158 4.72 -33.58 -16.04
C GLU A 158 4.97 -32.11 -15.73
N MET A 159 6.21 -31.63 -15.81
CA MET A 159 6.50 -30.20 -15.60
C MET A 159 5.82 -29.31 -16.64
N LYS A 160 5.85 -29.70 -17.91
CA LYS A 160 5.23 -28.91 -19.00
C LYS A 160 3.73 -28.74 -18.78
N TYR A 161 3.02 -29.83 -18.50
CA TYR A 161 1.55 -29.79 -18.42
C TYR A 161 1.02 -29.47 -17.01
N SER A 162 1.73 -29.86 -15.94
CA SER A 162 1.32 -29.52 -14.57
C SER A 162 1.81 -28.14 -14.12
N GLY A 163 2.96 -27.68 -14.61
CA GLY A 163 3.51 -26.36 -14.28
C GLY A 163 2.64 -25.24 -14.83
N GLU A 164 2.20 -25.35 -16.08
CA GLU A 164 1.31 -24.37 -16.73
C GLU A 164 -0.07 -24.32 -16.06
N ALA A 165 -0.65 -25.47 -15.71
CA ALA A 165 -1.92 -25.54 -14.99
C ALA A 165 -1.82 -24.92 -13.57
N LYS A 166 -0.73 -25.18 -12.85
CA LYS A 166 -0.49 -24.58 -11.52
C LYS A 166 -0.28 -23.06 -11.61
N LEU A 167 0.45 -22.58 -12.61
CA LEU A 167 0.68 -21.15 -12.80
C LEU A 167 -0.62 -20.42 -13.15
N SER A 168 -1.42 -20.97 -14.06
CA SER A 168 -2.73 -20.42 -14.43
C SER A 168 -3.69 -20.36 -13.24
N ARG A 169 -3.78 -21.44 -12.45
CA ARG A 169 -4.58 -21.45 -11.21
C ARG A 169 -4.07 -20.43 -10.19
N GLY A 170 -2.76 -20.29 -10.05
CA GLY A 170 -2.14 -19.30 -9.16
C GLY A 170 -2.48 -17.87 -9.59
N GLN A 171 -2.43 -17.57 -10.89
CA GLN A 171 -2.81 -16.27 -11.43
C GLN A 171 -4.30 -15.97 -11.21
N GLN A 172 -5.20 -16.93 -11.45
CA GLN A 172 -6.63 -16.75 -11.18
C GLN A 172 -6.89 -16.47 -9.69
N MET A 173 -6.25 -17.21 -8.79
CA MET A 173 -6.38 -16.98 -7.35
C MET A 173 -5.85 -15.60 -6.94
N LEU A 174 -4.75 -15.14 -7.52
CA LEU A 174 -4.23 -13.79 -7.27
C LEU A 174 -5.19 -12.70 -7.77
N GLU A 175 -5.81 -12.90 -8.94
CA GLU A 175 -6.80 -11.98 -9.50
C GLU A 175 -8.07 -11.92 -8.64
N GLU A 176 -8.56 -13.07 -8.16
CA GLU A 176 -9.69 -13.14 -7.21
C GLU A 176 -9.38 -12.42 -5.90
N LEU A 177 -8.18 -12.65 -5.33
CA LEU A 177 -7.75 -11.98 -4.10
C LEU A 177 -7.58 -10.48 -4.29
N ALA A 178 -7.04 -10.04 -5.43
CA ALA A 178 -6.91 -8.63 -5.77
C ALA A 178 -8.28 -7.97 -5.91
N ALA A 179 -9.24 -8.63 -6.58
CA ALA A 179 -10.61 -8.14 -6.70
C ALA A 179 -11.30 -8.05 -5.34
N HIS A 180 -11.13 -9.05 -4.47
CA HIS A 180 -11.65 -9.02 -3.10
C HIS A 180 -11.04 -7.89 -2.27
N LEU A 181 -9.72 -7.69 -2.36
CA LEU A 181 -9.04 -6.58 -1.68
C LEU A 181 -9.59 -5.23 -2.14
N GLN A 182 -9.71 -5.02 -3.46
CA GLN A 182 -10.25 -3.78 -4.02
C GLN A 182 -11.69 -3.52 -3.57
N ALA A 183 -12.52 -4.56 -3.49
CA ALA A 183 -13.89 -4.43 -2.99
C ALA A 183 -13.95 -4.03 -1.52
N GLU A 184 -13.10 -4.61 -0.66
CA GLU A 184 -13.02 -4.27 0.76
C GLU A 184 -12.40 -2.88 0.99
N GLU A 185 -11.41 -2.48 0.19
CA GLU A 185 -10.85 -1.12 0.22
C GLU A 185 -11.93 -0.09 -0.12
N LYS A 186 -12.71 -0.33 -1.18
CA LYS A 186 -13.83 0.54 -1.53
C LYS A 186 -14.86 0.61 -0.40
N ARG A 187 -15.22 -0.53 0.19
CA ARG A 187 -16.17 -0.58 1.32
C ARG A 187 -15.67 0.20 2.53
N ARG A 188 -14.36 0.11 2.81
CA ARG A 188 -13.70 0.89 3.86
C ARG A 188 -13.76 2.38 3.57
N ASP A 189 -13.47 2.78 2.34
CA ASP A 189 -13.46 4.19 1.93
C ASP A 189 -14.87 4.80 1.97
N ASP A 190 -15.88 4.08 1.48
CA ASP A 190 -17.29 4.47 1.59
C ASP A 190 -17.72 4.62 3.06
N GLY A 191 -17.31 3.68 3.92
CA GLY A 191 -17.55 3.74 5.36
C GLY A 191 -16.89 4.94 6.02
N LYS A 192 -15.64 5.24 5.65
CA LYS A 192 -14.89 6.39 6.15
C LYS A 192 -15.55 7.71 5.73
N GLU A 193 -15.97 7.83 4.47
CA GLU A 193 -16.66 9.02 3.99
C GLU A 193 -17.98 9.24 4.74
N ASN A 194 -18.74 8.16 5.01
CA ASN A 194 -19.97 8.25 5.79
C ASN A 194 -19.72 8.69 7.24
N VAL A 195 -18.67 8.17 7.88
CA VAL A 195 -18.27 8.63 9.23
C VAL A 195 -17.89 10.11 9.20
N GLU A 196 -17.07 10.55 8.25
CA GLU A 196 -16.70 11.96 8.12
C GLU A 196 -17.92 12.87 7.90
N LYS A 197 -18.89 12.45 7.08
CA LYS A 197 -20.16 13.15 6.89
C LYS A 197 -20.95 13.25 8.19
N LEU A 198 -21.14 12.14 8.90
CA LEU A 198 -21.86 12.10 10.17
C LEU A 198 -21.17 12.94 11.26
N THR A 199 -19.84 12.89 11.36
CA THR A 199 -19.09 13.74 12.29
C THR A 199 -19.26 15.22 11.99
N ARG A 200 -19.28 15.64 10.72
CA ARG A 200 -19.56 17.05 10.36
C ARG A 200 -20.98 17.46 10.77
N ILE A 201 -21.97 16.61 10.50
CA ILE A 201 -23.36 16.87 10.90
C ILE A 201 -23.46 16.98 12.42
N LEU A 202 -22.86 16.04 13.17
CA LEU A 202 -22.89 16.04 14.62
C LEU A 202 -22.19 17.28 15.21
N SER A 203 -21.07 17.70 14.62
CA SER A 203 -20.38 18.94 15.02
C SER A 203 -21.25 20.18 14.80
N ASN A 204 -21.97 20.25 13.68
CA ASN A 204 -22.88 21.36 13.40
C ASN A 204 -24.08 21.36 14.35
N VAL A 205 -24.67 20.20 14.63
CA VAL A 205 -25.77 20.04 15.59
C VAL A 205 -25.31 20.48 16.98
N ARG A 206 -24.14 20.01 17.43
CA ARG A 206 -23.55 20.42 18.70
C ARG A 206 -23.38 21.93 18.79
N ALA A 207 -22.76 22.57 17.79
CA ALA A 207 -22.58 24.02 17.77
C ALA A 207 -23.93 24.77 17.78
N GLY A 208 -24.94 24.23 17.08
CA GLY A 208 -26.30 24.78 17.08
C GLY A 208 -26.97 24.72 18.45
N ILE A 209 -26.82 23.61 19.18
CA ILE A 209 -27.34 23.44 20.54
C ILE A 209 -26.61 24.34 21.52
N GLU A 210 -25.28 24.45 21.43
CA GLU A 210 -24.47 25.38 22.25
C GLU A 210 -24.93 26.83 22.04
N HIS A 211 -25.12 27.26 20.80
CA HIS A 211 -25.60 28.60 20.48
C HIS A 211 -27.06 28.85 20.93
N LEU A 212 -27.94 27.84 20.83
CA LEU A 212 -29.30 27.93 21.35
C LEU A 212 -29.30 28.13 22.86
N ALA A 213 -28.48 27.35 23.58
CA ALA A 213 -28.39 27.45 25.03
C ALA A 213 -27.82 28.80 25.49
N ASP A 214 -26.82 29.33 24.77
CA ASP A 214 -26.25 30.67 25.01
C ASP A 214 -27.32 31.76 24.89
N LYS A 215 -28.13 31.73 23.81
CA LYS A 215 -29.26 32.66 23.64
C LYS A 215 -30.28 32.62 24.77
N MET A 216 -30.45 31.46 25.41
CA MET A 216 -31.41 31.28 26.50
C MET A 216 -30.80 31.36 27.89
N GLN A 217 -29.57 31.83 28.04
CA GLN A 217 -28.91 31.95 29.35
C GLN A 217 -29.72 32.81 30.36
N HIS A 218 -30.50 33.77 29.86
CA HIS A 218 -31.29 34.70 30.68
C HIS A 218 -32.63 34.13 31.16
N VAL A 219 -33.12 33.06 30.53
CA VAL A 219 -34.38 32.39 30.93
C VAL A 219 -34.12 31.56 32.18
N LYS A 220 -34.82 31.89 33.27
CA LYS A 220 -34.67 31.23 34.57
C LYS A 220 -35.63 30.06 34.67
N ILE A 221 -35.10 28.86 34.94
CA ILE A 221 -35.88 27.66 35.24
C ILE A 221 -35.69 27.25 36.71
N PRO A 222 -36.68 26.57 37.33
CA PRO A 222 -36.57 26.09 38.70
C PRO A 222 -35.39 25.13 38.88
N ARG A 223 -34.77 25.11 40.07
CA ARG A 223 -33.59 24.25 40.34
C ARG A 223 -33.85 22.75 40.21
N SER A 224 -35.11 22.29 40.27
CA SER A 224 -35.50 20.89 40.04
C SER A 224 -35.22 20.40 38.62
N HIS A 225 -35.06 21.34 37.69
CA HIS A 225 -34.97 21.12 36.25
C HIS A 225 -33.53 21.19 35.73
N LEU A 226 -32.57 21.51 36.60
CA LEU A 226 -31.15 21.51 36.25
C LEU A 226 -30.55 20.12 36.49
N PRO A 227 -29.68 19.62 35.60
CA PRO A 227 -28.95 18.37 35.82
C PRO A 227 -28.17 18.42 37.13
N THR A 228 -28.29 17.37 37.94
CA THR A 228 -27.62 17.24 39.25
C THR A 228 -26.10 17.08 39.11
N VAL A 229 -25.63 16.63 37.94
CA VAL A 229 -24.21 16.39 37.62
C VAL A 229 -23.79 17.34 36.51
N GLN A 230 -22.75 18.14 36.74
CA GLN A 230 -22.15 18.95 35.68
C GLN A 230 -21.20 18.08 34.86
N LEU A 231 -21.64 17.69 33.68
CA LEU A 231 -20.83 16.94 32.75
C LEU A 231 -19.76 17.84 32.11
N PRO A 232 -18.56 17.31 31.81
CA PRO A 232 -17.53 18.08 31.15
C PRO A 232 -17.97 18.47 29.72
N PRO A 233 -17.66 19.68 29.24
CA PRO A 233 -18.01 20.14 27.89
C PRO A 233 -17.48 19.26 26.77
N SER A 234 -16.48 18.42 27.04
CA SER A 234 -15.93 17.47 26.07
C SER A 234 -16.75 16.20 25.90
N SER A 235 -17.72 15.92 26.80
CA SER A 235 -18.57 14.72 26.73
C SER A 235 -19.66 14.89 25.67
N GLU A 236 -20.04 13.81 24.99
CA GLU A 236 -21.22 13.81 24.11
C GLU A 236 -22.52 13.94 24.90
N GLU A 237 -22.56 13.41 26.13
CA GLU A 237 -23.71 13.50 27.03
C GLU A 237 -23.99 14.95 27.47
N TYR A 238 -22.97 15.83 27.47
CA TYR A 238 -23.14 17.25 27.75
C TYR A 238 -24.10 17.93 26.76
N VAL A 239 -24.07 17.53 25.49
CA VAL A 239 -24.94 18.09 24.44
C VAL A 239 -26.39 17.68 24.68
N LEU A 240 -26.62 16.46 25.17
CA LEU A 240 -27.97 15.96 25.50
C LEU A 240 -28.55 16.70 26.71
N ASP A 241 -27.75 16.92 27.74
CA ASP A 241 -28.14 17.74 28.89
C ASP A 241 -28.47 19.18 28.47
N LEU A 242 -27.64 19.76 27.61
CA LEU A 242 -27.85 21.12 27.11
C LEU A 242 -29.13 21.24 26.27
N LEU A 243 -29.44 20.21 25.49
CA LEU A 243 -30.69 20.11 24.74
C LEU A 243 -31.91 20.00 25.66
N SER A 244 -31.84 19.16 26.70
CA SER A 244 -32.90 19.00 27.70
C SER A 244 -33.18 20.29 28.48
N ILE A 245 -32.12 20.98 28.93
CA ILE A 245 -32.25 22.30 29.57
C ILE A 245 -32.89 23.31 28.60
N SER A 246 -32.46 23.28 27.34
CA SER A 246 -32.97 24.19 26.33
C SER A 246 -34.46 23.95 26.06
N GLU A 247 -34.88 22.69 25.95
CA GLU A 247 -36.29 22.32 25.81
C GLU A 247 -37.15 22.88 26.96
N GLN A 248 -36.70 22.71 28.21
CA GLN A 248 -37.48 23.18 29.37
C GLN A 248 -37.57 24.71 29.45
N LYS A 249 -36.49 25.41 29.09
CA LYS A 249 -36.50 26.88 28.97
C LYS A 249 -37.43 27.36 27.86
N LEU A 250 -37.48 26.67 26.72
CA LEU A 250 -38.40 26.99 25.64
C LEU A 250 -39.86 26.74 26.04
N LEU A 251 -40.16 25.64 26.73
CA LEU A 251 -41.50 25.35 27.23
C LEU A 251 -41.98 26.43 28.22
N GLN A 252 -41.12 26.84 29.15
CA GLN A 252 -41.40 27.94 30.08
C GLN A 252 -41.68 29.25 29.33
N LEU A 253 -40.85 29.60 28.34
CA LEU A 253 -41.04 30.81 27.53
C LEU A 253 -42.35 30.75 26.73
N MET A 254 -42.71 29.58 26.19
CA MET A 254 -43.97 29.37 25.49
C MET A 254 -45.18 29.57 26.41
N GLU A 255 -45.12 29.09 27.64
CA GLU A 255 -46.16 29.31 28.65
C GLU A 255 -46.26 30.80 29.03
N GLU A 256 -45.13 31.48 29.24
CA GLU A 256 -45.10 32.91 29.56
C GLU A 256 -45.62 33.81 28.43
N LEU A 257 -45.47 33.39 27.18
CA LEU A 257 -45.98 34.09 26.00
C LEU A 257 -47.41 33.68 25.65
N GLN A 258 -47.95 32.63 26.28
CA GLN A 258 -49.28 32.13 25.98
C GLN A 258 -50.34 33.19 26.31
N GLY A 259 -51.13 33.57 25.30
CA GLY A 259 -52.20 34.56 25.45
C GLY A 259 -51.74 36.03 25.36
N LYS A 260 -50.45 36.30 25.11
CA LYS A 260 -49.95 37.65 24.82
C LYS A 260 -49.97 37.93 23.31
N ASP A 261 -50.27 39.16 22.92
CA ASP A 261 -50.10 39.59 21.54
C ASP A 261 -48.63 39.92 21.28
N LEU A 262 -47.96 39.06 20.51
CA LEU A 262 -46.55 39.21 20.17
C LEU A 262 -46.26 40.55 19.46
N ALA A 263 -47.20 41.10 18.68
CA ALA A 263 -46.98 42.36 17.99
C ALA A 263 -46.88 43.54 18.97
N VAL A 264 -47.66 43.50 20.05
CA VAL A 264 -47.61 44.51 21.12
C VAL A 264 -46.33 44.36 21.93
N VAL A 265 -45.98 43.13 22.34
CA VAL A 265 -44.76 42.84 23.11
C VAL A 265 -43.50 43.24 22.35
N LEU A 266 -43.42 42.94 21.05
CA LEU A 266 -42.28 43.33 20.21
C LEU A 266 -42.16 44.85 20.09
N LYS A 267 -43.29 45.56 19.97
CA LYS A 267 -43.30 47.02 19.91
C LYS A 267 -42.86 47.66 21.23
N GLU A 268 -43.31 47.13 22.37
CA GLU A 268 -42.85 47.55 23.70
C GLU A 268 -41.34 47.34 23.87
N MET A 269 -40.81 46.20 23.40
CA MET A 269 -39.36 45.93 23.42
C MET A 269 -38.57 46.90 22.52
N GLU A 270 -39.06 47.24 21.32
CA GLU A 270 -38.43 48.23 20.45
C GLU A 270 -38.40 49.63 21.10
N GLU A 271 -39.47 50.02 21.78
CA GLU A 271 -39.56 51.28 22.52
C GLU A 271 -38.59 51.28 23.72
N GLU A 272 -38.49 50.20 24.49
CA GLU A 272 -37.52 50.06 25.59
C GLU A 272 -36.07 50.06 25.11
N GLU A 273 -35.73 49.33 24.04
CA GLU A 273 -34.39 49.33 23.45
C GLU A 273 -34.03 50.72 22.89
N PHE A 274 -34.99 51.39 22.27
CA PHE A 274 -34.84 52.77 21.81
C PHE A 274 -34.53 53.70 22.99
N HIS A 275 -35.28 53.61 24.09
CA HIS A 275 -35.05 54.39 25.30
C HIS A 275 -33.68 54.11 25.95
N ALA A 276 -33.28 52.84 26.08
CA ALA A 276 -31.96 52.46 26.60
C ALA A 276 -30.81 52.98 25.73
N SER A 277 -30.99 52.95 24.40
CA SER A 277 -29.99 53.46 23.45
C SER A 277 -29.86 54.99 23.49
N ILE A 278 -30.95 55.70 23.77
CA ILE A 278 -30.97 57.16 23.96
C ILE A 278 -30.32 57.50 25.30
N GLU A 279 -30.70 56.82 26.39
CA GLU A 279 -30.14 57.09 27.72
C GLU A 279 -28.63 56.83 27.79
N GLY A 280 -28.13 55.79 27.10
CA GLY A 280 -26.69 55.52 26.99
C GLY A 280 -25.90 56.54 26.15
N LYS A 281 -26.58 57.37 25.35
CA LYS A 281 -25.97 58.40 24.47
C LYS A 281 -26.19 59.83 24.98
N LEU A 282 -26.77 60.03 26.17
CA LEU A 282 -26.99 61.36 26.73
C LEU A 282 -25.65 61.99 27.17
N PRO A 283 -25.31 63.22 26.73
CA PRO A 283 -24.12 63.93 27.19
C PRO A 283 -24.13 64.17 28.70
N ALA A 284 -22.96 64.13 29.34
CA ALA A 284 -22.79 64.27 30.80
C ALA A 284 -23.29 65.62 31.38
N SER A 285 -23.52 66.62 30.53
CA SER A 285 -24.11 67.92 30.90
C SER A 285 -25.65 67.94 30.91
N ASN A 286 -26.31 66.78 30.80
CA ASN A 286 -27.76 66.71 30.84
C ASN A 286 -28.31 67.07 32.23
N MET A 287 -28.84 68.28 32.38
CA MET A 287 -29.67 68.67 33.51
C MET A 287 -31.12 68.26 33.23
N ARG A 288 -31.48 67.02 33.57
CA ARG A 288 -32.87 66.54 33.48
C ARG A 288 -33.72 67.38 34.46
N ILE A 289 -34.53 68.29 33.93
CA ILE A 289 -35.41 69.16 34.72
C ILE A 289 -36.51 68.27 35.33
N LYS A 290 -36.52 68.13 36.66
CA LYS A 290 -37.65 67.50 37.35
C LYS A 290 -38.82 68.48 37.33
N LEU A 291 -39.82 68.20 36.50
CA LEU A 291 -41.09 68.91 36.57
C LEU A 291 -41.80 68.53 37.87
N PRO A 292 -42.39 69.49 38.61
CA PRO A 292 -43.21 69.18 39.77
C PRO A 292 -44.37 68.27 39.38
N GLU A 293 -44.64 67.23 40.16
CA GLU A 293 -45.86 66.43 40.00
C GLU A 293 -47.06 67.37 40.10
N ALA A 294 -47.79 67.54 39.00
CA ALA A 294 -49.00 68.33 38.98
C ALA A 294 -50.00 67.69 39.96
N GLN A 295 -50.18 68.33 41.11
CA GLN A 295 -51.30 68.06 42.00
C GLN A 295 -52.58 68.25 41.18
N LYS A 296 -53.35 67.17 41.01
CA LYS A 296 -54.71 67.26 40.46
C LYS A 296 -55.54 68.15 41.39
N GLN A 297 -55.83 69.37 40.96
CA GLN A 297 -56.87 70.19 41.56
C GLN A 297 -58.20 69.86 40.86
N ASP A 298 -59.10 69.23 41.60
CA ASP A 298 -60.54 69.15 41.31
C ASP A 298 -61.13 70.56 41.34
N LEU A 299 -61.75 71.01 40.24
CA LEU A 299 -62.55 72.24 40.18
C LEU A 299 -63.76 72.01 39.26
N TYR A 300 -64.89 71.64 39.86
CA TYR A 300 -66.22 72.01 39.40
C TYR A 300 -66.84 72.85 40.52
N ASP A 301 -66.83 74.18 40.38
CA ASP A 301 -67.98 75.02 40.72
C ASP A 301 -67.79 76.46 40.22
N GLU A 302 -68.72 76.80 39.33
CA GLU A 302 -69.43 78.06 39.06
C GLU A 302 -68.73 79.44 39.12
N ASP A 303 -68.79 80.05 37.92
CA ASP A 303 -69.33 81.38 37.62
C ASP A 303 -68.43 82.64 37.59
N ASP A 304 -68.66 83.31 36.46
CA ASP A 304 -68.53 84.71 36.09
C ASP A 304 -67.22 85.32 35.56
N GLU A 305 -67.39 85.83 34.34
CA GLU A 305 -66.90 87.09 33.78
C GLU A 305 -65.39 87.28 33.53
N SER A 306 -65.08 87.31 32.23
CA SER A 306 -64.30 88.39 31.60
C SER A 306 -62.88 88.64 32.11
N ASP A 307 -61.88 88.06 31.44
CA ASP A 307 -60.94 88.91 30.70
C ASP A 307 -60.23 88.08 29.62
N ASP A 308 -60.30 88.61 28.40
CA ASP A 308 -59.70 88.06 27.19
C ASP A 308 -58.23 88.48 27.18
N ASP A 309 -57.41 87.81 27.99
CA ASP A 309 -55.96 87.99 28.01
C ASP A 309 -55.30 86.69 27.53
N GLU A 310 -55.54 86.36 26.25
CA GLU A 310 -54.66 85.48 25.48
C GLU A 310 -53.27 86.12 25.51
N THR A 311 -52.45 85.70 26.49
CA THR A 311 -51.02 85.92 26.50
C THR A 311 -50.48 85.60 25.12
N ASP A 312 -50.01 86.65 24.42
CA ASP A 312 -49.62 86.66 23.03
C ASP A 312 -48.35 85.82 22.81
N VAL A 313 -48.50 84.50 22.88
CA VAL A 313 -47.42 83.54 22.60
C VAL A 313 -47.24 83.52 21.10
N ILE A 314 -46.27 84.32 20.64
CA ILE A 314 -45.88 84.41 19.23
C ILE A 314 -45.63 83.00 18.69
N THR A 315 -46.59 82.51 17.90
CA THR A 315 -46.55 81.16 17.36
C THR A 315 -45.47 81.07 16.29
N ARG A 316 -44.84 79.90 16.15
CA ARG A 316 -43.78 79.67 15.14
C ARG A 316 -44.19 80.08 13.72
N SER A 317 -45.48 80.03 13.40
CA SER A 317 -46.05 80.47 12.13
C SER A 317 -45.97 81.99 11.93
N THR A 318 -46.32 82.78 12.95
CA THR A 318 -46.31 84.25 12.88
C THR A 318 -44.88 84.78 12.74
N LEU A 319 -43.94 84.16 13.46
CA LEU A 319 -42.51 84.49 13.40
C LEU A 319 -41.89 84.14 12.03
N LYS A 320 -42.33 83.03 11.41
CA LYS A 320 -41.97 82.69 10.02
C LYS A 320 -42.52 83.70 9.02
N GLN A 321 -43.77 84.11 9.19
CA GLN A 321 -44.43 85.03 8.26
C GLN A 321 -43.81 86.43 8.30
N GLN A 322 -43.48 86.93 9.49
CA GLN A 322 -42.72 88.18 9.65
C GLN A 322 -41.33 88.10 9.02
N SER A 323 -40.60 87.00 9.22
CA SER A 323 -39.25 86.88 8.62
C SER A 323 -39.31 86.81 7.09
N GLN A 324 -40.31 86.15 6.50
CA GLN A 324 -40.51 86.11 5.06
C GLN A 324 -40.84 87.50 4.48
N GLN A 325 -41.69 88.30 5.16
CA GLN A 325 -41.97 89.68 4.73
C GLN A 325 -40.71 90.58 4.74
N ILE A 326 -39.80 90.38 5.68
CA ILE A 326 -38.52 91.11 5.73
C ILE A 326 -37.63 90.72 4.55
N ILE A 327 -37.59 89.44 4.18
CA ILE A 327 -36.84 88.96 3.01
C ILE A 327 -37.45 89.50 1.71
N ASP A 328 -38.77 89.44 1.57
CA ASP A 328 -39.48 89.87 0.35
C ASP A 328 -39.38 91.38 0.12
N SER A 329 -39.36 92.17 1.21
CA SER A 329 -39.17 93.62 1.14
C SER A 329 -37.73 94.03 0.77
N ARG A 330 -36.72 93.23 1.14
CA ARG A 330 -35.31 93.50 0.78
C ARG A 330 -34.86 92.91 -0.56
N THR A 331 -35.60 91.96 -1.13
CA THR A 331 -35.22 91.27 -2.38
C THR A 331 -35.87 91.83 -3.66
N LYS A 332 -36.80 92.79 -3.56
CA LYS A 332 -37.36 93.47 -4.75
C LYS A 332 -36.36 94.45 -5.40
N ARG A 333 -35.42 93.91 -6.20
CA ARG A 333 -34.65 94.69 -7.18
C ARG A 333 -35.56 95.14 -8.33
N LYS A 334 -35.70 96.47 -8.52
CA LYS A 334 -36.38 97.12 -9.65
C LYS A 334 -35.86 96.57 -10.99
N THR A 335 -36.69 95.82 -11.72
CA THR A 335 -36.44 95.48 -13.13
C THR A 335 -37.23 96.42 -14.05
N ARG A 336 -36.54 96.79 -15.12
CA ARG A 336 -36.69 97.97 -15.98
C ARG A 336 -37.88 97.85 -16.94
N THR A 337 -38.70 98.89 -17.06
CA THR A 337 -39.72 99.05 -18.09
C THR A 337 -39.12 98.96 -19.50
N LYS A 338 -39.60 98.04 -20.34
CA LYS A 338 -39.33 98.01 -21.79
C LYS A 338 -40.54 98.56 -22.55
N LYS A 339 -40.25 99.52 -23.45
CA LYS A 339 -41.17 100.29 -24.29
C LYS A 339 -42.07 99.44 -25.20
N LYS A 340 -43.32 99.89 -25.35
CA LYS A 340 -44.23 99.61 -26.47
C LYS A 340 -43.52 99.82 -27.82
N LYS A 341 -43.69 98.89 -28.75
CA LYS A 341 -43.73 99.17 -30.20
C LYS A 341 -45.15 98.91 -30.69
N GLY A 342 -45.66 99.85 -31.47
CA GLY A 342 -47.02 99.89 -32.01
C GLY A 342 -47.22 99.00 -33.23
N LYS A 343 -48.50 98.89 -33.58
CA LYS A 343 -49.14 98.19 -34.70
C LYS A 343 -48.49 98.49 -36.07
N GLN A 344 -48.43 97.48 -36.92
CA GLN A 344 -49.29 97.35 -38.11
C GLN A 344 -49.45 95.89 -38.47
#